data_AF-A0A9P5PM46-F1
#
_entry.id   AF-A0A9P5PM46-F1
#
_cell.length_a   1.000
_cell.length_b   1.000
_cell.length_c   1.000
_cell.angle_alpha   90.00
_cell.angle_beta   90.00
_cell.angle_gamma   90.00
#
_symmetry.space_group_name_H-M   'P 1'
#
loop_
_entity.id
_entity.type
_entity.pdbx_description
1 polymer ?
#
loop_
_entity_poly.entity_id
_entity_poly.type
_entity_poly.pdbx_seq_one_letter_code
_entity_poly.pdbx_strand_id
1 'polypeptide(L)'
;MMNLQAGASVLGLVVTGCDIAFTWRMEVQNHIWRKPLRITFVRCLFVIMRYLPIAIHIIYLIFASIWTNGVGKVPEEHCKSIATFRALAGSSMLLSLDLVLILRVFALYDRSRLIGVFLLSLLVIRIVLSLYHTSQDNPLRFPEEVKFTNHYCIAEISFKDAPGNPLLVFIYGELITQSVIIALAMKRTVWDLRQYSYSLFSVLNRDGLVVFCAWRWLQQA
;
A
#
# COMPACT_ATOMS: atom_id res chain seq x y z
N MET A 1 5.97 15.98 -18.28
CA MET A 1 5.70 14.87 -17.34
C MET A 1 6.17 15.15 -15.91
N MET A 2 7.37 15.73 -15.69
CA MET A 2 7.89 16.05 -14.33
C MET A 2 6.94 16.90 -13.46
N ASN A 3 6.28 17.90 -14.06
CA ASN A 3 5.29 18.73 -13.35
C ASN A 3 4.05 17.95 -12.89
N LEU A 4 3.68 16.88 -13.60
CA LEU A 4 2.51 16.06 -13.28
C LEU A 4 2.81 15.14 -12.08
N GLN A 5 3.99 14.51 -12.05
CA GLN A 5 4.39 13.62 -10.96
C GLN A 5 4.76 14.38 -9.68
N ALA A 6 5.43 15.53 -9.82
CA ALA A 6 5.64 16.46 -8.71
C ALA A 6 4.29 16.98 -8.19
N GLY A 7 3.38 17.38 -9.09
CA GLY A 7 2.02 17.80 -8.73
C GLY A 7 1.25 16.71 -7.98
N ALA A 8 1.27 15.46 -8.45
CA ALA A 8 0.65 14.33 -7.77
C ALA A 8 1.26 14.07 -6.38
N SER A 9 2.58 14.20 -6.25
CA SER A 9 3.26 14.04 -4.95
C SER A 9 2.91 15.16 -3.97
N VAL A 10 2.85 16.41 -4.44
CA VAL A 10 2.41 17.55 -3.62
C VAL A 10 0.95 17.39 -3.21
N LEU A 11 0.07 17.01 -4.13
CA LEU A 11 -1.33 16.73 -3.82
C LEU A 11 -1.47 15.58 -2.81
N GLY A 12 -0.69 14.50 -2.98
CA GLY A 12 -0.63 13.39 -2.03
C GLY A 12 -0.20 13.84 -0.62
N LEU A 13 0.85 14.66 -0.53
CA LEU A 13 1.31 15.27 0.72
C LEU A 13 0.26 16.20 1.35
N VAL A 14 -0.41 17.01 0.55
CA VAL A 14 -1.46 17.91 1.04
C VAL A 14 -2.66 17.10 1.55
N VAL A 15 -3.13 16.11 0.80
CA VAL A 15 -4.27 15.28 1.20
C VAL A 15 -3.94 14.48 2.47
N THR A 16 -2.78 13.83 2.52
CA THR A 16 -2.35 13.09 3.72
C THR A 16 -2.11 14.02 4.90
N GLY A 17 -1.48 15.18 4.68
CA GLY A 17 -1.27 16.21 5.71
C GLY A 17 -2.59 16.78 6.25
N CYS A 18 -3.58 17.01 5.39
CA CYS A 18 -4.91 17.44 5.78
C CYS A 18 -5.63 16.37 6.60
N ASP A 19 -5.63 15.12 6.13
CA ASP A 19 -6.22 14.00 6.88
C ASP A 19 -5.59 13.90 8.27
N ILE A 20 -4.27 14.05 8.35
CA ILE A 20 -3.51 14.07 9.60
C ILE A 20 -3.95 15.23 10.51
N ALA A 21 -4.01 16.44 9.98
CA ALA A 21 -4.41 17.62 10.74
C ALA A 21 -5.83 17.48 11.33
N PHE A 22 -6.76 16.90 10.56
CA PHE A 22 -8.13 16.66 11.03
C PHE A 22 -8.18 15.61 12.15
N THR A 23 -7.47 14.51 11.99
CA THR A 23 -7.46 13.40 12.97
C THR A 23 -6.57 13.69 14.18
N TRP A 24 -5.59 14.58 14.07
CA TRP A 24 -4.70 15.00 15.15
C TRP A 24 -5.46 15.53 16.37
N ARG A 25 -6.49 16.36 16.15
CA ARG A 25 -7.34 16.86 17.25
C ARG A 25 -8.02 15.72 17.99
N MET A 26 -8.52 14.71 17.27
CA MET A 26 -9.13 13.53 17.90
C MET A 26 -8.09 12.66 18.61
N GLU A 27 -6.88 12.50 18.07
CA GLU A 27 -5.80 11.69 18.67
C GLU A 27 -5.26 12.27 19.98
N VAL A 28 -5.02 13.58 20.00
CA VAL A 28 -4.57 14.31 21.19
C VAL A 28 -5.64 14.22 22.28
N GLN A 29 -6.92 14.32 21.90
CA GLN A 29 -8.04 14.25 22.84
C GLN A 29 -8.32 12.82 23.33
N ASN A 30 -8.10 11.80 22.49
CA ASN A 30 -8.28 10.37 22.83
C ASN A 30 -7.10 9.73 23.60
N HIS A 31 -6.21 10.52 24.20
CA HIS A 31 -5.19 10.05 25.16
C HIS A 31 -4.20 8.98 24.63
N ILE A 32 -4.10 8.77 23.31
CA ILE A 32 -3.20 7.76 22.71
C ILE A 32 -1.75 7.98 23.17
N TRP A 33 -1.34 9.25 23.24
CA TRP A 33 0.01 9.69 23.59
C TRP A 33 0.23 9.93 25.09
N ARG A 34 -0.81 9.82 25.93
CA ARG A 34 -0.74 10.21 27.34
C ARG A 34 -0.45 9.05 28.30
N LYS A 35 -0.51 7.79 27.84
CA LYS A 35 -0.27 6.59 28.68
C LYS A 35 1.05 5.91 28.32
N PRO A 36 1.78 5.35 29.31
CA PRO A 36 3.11 4.78 29.09
C PRO A 36 3.06 3.60 28.11
N LEU A 37 3.77 3.77 26.99
CA LEU A 37 4.36 2.80 26.04
C LEU A 37 3.85 1.35 26.01
N ARG A 38 2.54 1.09 26.12
CA ARG A 38 1.97 -0.19 25.66
C ARG A 38 1.88 -0.14 24.15
N ILE A 39 2.93 -0.63 23.49
CA ILE A 39 2.98 -0.84 22.05
C ILE A 39 2.00 -1.98 21.74
N THR A 40 0.81 -1.63 21.25
CA THR A 40 -0.15 -2.60 20.74
C THR A 40 -0.03 -2.70 19.23
N PHE A 41 -0.27 -3.88 18.66
CA PHE A 41 -0.21 -4.13 17.22
C PHE A 41 -1.01 -3.11 16.39
N VAL A 42 -2.21 -2.74 16.88
CA VAL A 42 -3.08 -1.73 16.25
C VAL A 42 -2.43 -0.34 16.23
N ARG A 43 -1.70 0.05 17.28
CA ARG A 43 -0.97 1.32 17.33
C ARG A 43 0.19 1.34 16.35
N CYS A 44 0.94 0.24 16.22
CA CYS A 44 1.98 0.12 15.20
C CYS A 44 1.40 0.25 13.79
N LEU A 45 0.33 -0.48 13.48
CA LEU A 45 -0.36 -0.37 12.18
C LEU A 45 -0.82 1.05 11.88
N PHE A 46 -1.39 1.73 12.87
CA PHE A 46 -1.83 3.11 12.74
C PHE A 46 -0.66 4.05 12.40
N VAL A 47 0.45 3.92 13.13
CA VAL A 47 1.66 4.72 12.89
C VAL A 47 2.24 4.42 11.51
N ILE A 48 2.37 3.14 11.13
CA ILE A 48 2.90 2.75 9.83
C ILE A 48 2.05 3.32 8.70
N MET A 49 0.73 3.09 8.73
CA MET A 49 -0.19 3.59 7.70
C MET A 49 -0.13 5.11 7.50
N ARG A 50 0.15 5.86 8.56
CA ARG A 50 0.10 7.32 8.57
C ARG A 50 1.43 7.97 8.22
N TYR A 51 2.52 7.50 8.83
CA TYR A 51 3.84 8.13 8.69
C TYR A 51 4.65 7.55 7.52
N LEU A 52 4.40 6.32 7.10
CA LEU A 52 5.14 5.68 6.03
C LEU A 52 4.92 6.37 4.66
N PRO A 53 3.68 6.73 4.24
CA PRO A 53 3.46 7.50 3.01
C PRO A 53 4.15 8.86 3.02
N ILE A 54 4.11 9.57 4.15
CA ILE A 54 4.78 10.87 4.31
C ILE A 54 6.29 10.70 4.13
N ALA A 55 6.87 9.69 4.79
CA ALA A 55 8.29 9.40 4.69
C ALA A 55 8.69 9.10 3.24
N ILE A 56 7.90 8.29 2.52
CA ILE A 56 8.14 7.99 1.10
C ILE A 56 8.12 9.27 0.25
N HIS A 57 7.11 10.13 0.42
CA HIS A 57 7.01 11.37 -0.35
C HIS A 57 8.15 12.35 -0.05
N ILE A 58 8.55 12.49 1.23
CA ILE A 58 9.69 13.32 1.61
C ILE A 58 10.98 12.79 0.98
N ILE A 59 11.23 11.48 1.10
CA ILE A 59 12.40 10.83 0.51
C ILE A 59 12.42 11.05 -1.00
N TYR A 60 11.27 10.85 -1.67
CA TYR A 60 11.13 11.10 -3.10
C TYR A 60 11.44 12.55 -3.49
N LEU A 61 10.93 13.54 -2.74
CA LEU A 61 11.20 14.96 -3.00
C LEU A 61 12.68 15.32 -2.82
N ILE A 62 13.34 14.79 -1.79
CA ILE A 62 14.77 14.98 -1.56
C ILE A 62 15.56 14.44 -2.74
N PHE A 63 15.25 13.20 -3.16
CA PHE A 63 15.89 12.56 -4.29
C PHE A 63 15.66 13.31 -5.61
N ALA A 64 14.42 13.74 -5.86
CA ALA A 64 14.08 14.54 -7.02
C ALA A 64 14.88 15.86 -7.04
N SER A 65 14.98 16.55 -5.91
CA SER A 65 15.74 17.80 -5.77
C SER A 65 17.23 17.61 -6.05
N ILE A 66 17.82 16.54 -5.53
CA ILE A 66 19.24 16.21 -5.75
C ILE A 66 19.50 15.98 -7.24
N TRP A 67 18.65 15.23 -7.94
CA TRP A 67 18.85 14.97 -9.37
C TRP A 67 18.54 16.15 -10.27
N THR A 68 17.55 16.99 -9.94
CA THR A 68 17.28 18.19 -10.74
C THR A 68 18.44 19.19 -10.71
N ASN A 69 19.23 19.19 -9.63
CA ASN A 69 20.39 20.07 -9.49
C ASN A 69 21.69 19.44 -9.99
N GLY A 70 21.73 18.12 -10.22
CA GLY A 70 22.86 17.41 -10.77
C GLY A 70 22.86 17.45 -12.31
N VAL A 71 23.85 18.12 -12.92
CA VAL A 71 24.00 18.27 -14.39
C VAL A 71 24.45 16.96 -15.09
N GLY A 72 24.23 15.78 -14.47
CA GLY A 72 24.77 14.50 -14.92
C GLY A 72 23.71 13.43 -15.19
N LYS A 73 24.04 12.48 -16.07
CA LYS A 73 23.26 11.23 -16.22
C LYS A 73 23.29 10.48 -14.89
N VAL A 74 22.12 10.07 -14.40
CA VAL A 74 21.99 9.31 -13.15
C VAL A 74 22.51 7.89 -13.38
N PRO A 75 23.45 7.38 -12.55
CA PRO A 75 23.90 6.00 -12.64
C PRO A 75 22.74 4.99 -12.54
N GLU A 76 22.77 3.95 -13.37
CA GLU A 76 21.74 2.90 -13.40
C GLU A 76 21.54 2.22 -12.04
N GLU A 77 22.62 2.08 -11.25
CA GLU A 77 22.57 1.48 -9.91
C GLU A 77 21.69 2.26 -8.94
N HIS A 78 21.71 3.59 -9.01
CA HIS A 78 20.83 4.42 -8.18
C HIS A 78 19.38 4.25 -8.60
N CYS A 79 19.14 4.20 -9.91
CA CYS A 79 17.84 3.96 -10.51
C CYS A 79 17.18 2.67 -9.99
N LYS A 80 17.96 1.59 -9.97
CA LYS A 80 17.57 0.28 -9.45
C LYS A 80 17.25 0.33 -7.96
N SER A 81 18.06 1.02 -7.17
CA SER A 81 17.80 1.19 -5.72
C SER A 81 16.50 1.94 -5.45
N ILE A 82 16.20 2.98 -6.22
CA ILE A 82 14.97 3.77 -6.03
C ILE A 82 13.74 2.95 -6.44
N ALA A 83 13.82 2.25 -7.56
CA ALA A 83 12.74 1.39 -8.02
C ALA A 83 12.44 0.31 -6.97
N THR A 84 13.49 -0.31 -6.40
CA THR A 84 13.37 -1.29 -5.32
C THR A 84 12.75 -0.68 -4.06
N PHE A 85 13.20 0.52 -3.67
CA PHE A 85 12.64 1.25 -2.53
C PHE A 85 11.14 1.53 -2.73
N ARG A 86 10.73 2.00 -3.92
CA ARG A 86 9.32 2.25 -4.24
C ARG A 86 8.49 0.96 -4.20
N ALA A 87 9.01 -0.14 -4.75
CA ALA A 87 8.33 -1.43 -4.72
C ALA A 87 8.15 -1.94 -3.28
N LEU A 88 9.20 -1.85 -2.45
CA LEU A 88 9.15 -2.25 -1.05
C LEU A 88 8.18 -1.37 -0.24
N ALA A 89 8.26 -0.06 -0.45
CA ALA A 89 7.38 0.93 0.14
C ALA A 89 5.90 0.67 -0.21
N GLY A 90 5.58 0.49 -1.49
CA GLY A 90 4.23 0.18 -1.95
C GLY A 90 3.71 -1.14 -1.37
N SER A 91 4.56 -2.18 -1.36
CA SER A 91 4.23 -3.48 -0.77
C SER A 91 3.94 -3.38 0.73
N SER A 92 4.71 -2.58 1.46
CA SER A 92 4.50 -2.36 2.90
C SER A 92 3.19 -1.64 3.20
N MET A 93 2.81 -0.68 2.35
CA MET A 93 1.55 0.06 2.46
C MET A 93 0.34 -0.86 2.19
N LEU A 94 0.42 -1.67 1.14
CA LEU A 94 -0.58 -2.69 0.83
C LEU A 94 -0.76 -3.70 1.96
N LEU A 95 0.35 -4.24 2.48
CA LEU A 95 0.31 -5.17 3.60
C LEU A 95 -0.33 -4.55 4.84
N SER A 96 -0.05 -3.27 5.10
CA SER A 96 -0.67 -2.55 6.21
C SER A 96 -2.18 -2.36 6.01
N LEU A 97 -2.63 -2.10 4.77
CA LEU A 97 -4.04 -2.04 4.41
C LEU A 97 -4.75 -3.39 4.61
N ASP A 98 -4.14 -4.48 4.15
CA ASP A 98 -4.68 -5.83 4.33
C ASP A 98 -4.85 -6.14 5.81
N LEU A 99 -3.84 -5.86 6.63
CA LEU A 99 -3.92 -6.07 8.07
C LEU A 99 -5.04 -5.26 8.72
N VAL A 100 -5.23 -4.00 8.33
CA VAL A 100 -6.34 -3.17 8.83
C VAL A 100 -7.69 -3.75 8.41
N LEU A 101 -7.84 -4.18 7.16
CA LEU A 101 -9.06 -4.81 6.68
C LEU A 101 -9.35 -6.12 7.41
N ILE A 102 -8.34 -6.98 7.60
CA ILE A 102 -8.47 -8.23 8.36
C ILE A 102 -8.89 -7.93 9.80
N LEU A 103 -8.29 -6.94 10.47
CA LEU A 103 -8.69 -6.53 11.81
C LEU A 103 -10.14 -6.04 11.87
N ARG A 104 -10.58 -5.25 10.87
CA ARG A 104 -11.97 -4.79 10.76
C ARG A 104 -12.94 -5.95 10.58
N VAL A 105 -12.66 -6.88 9.67
CA VAL A 105 -13.47 -8.09 9.44
C VAL A 105 -13.48 -8.96 10.70
N PHE A 106 -12.35 -9.12 11.37
CA PHE A 106 -12.24 -9.89 12.60
C PHE A 106 -13.07 -9.30 13.75
N ALA A 107 -13.11 -7.97 13.87
CA ALA A 107 -13.97 -7.29 14.83
C ALA A 107 -15.46 -7.45 14.49
N LEU A 108 -15.82 -7.42 13.20
CA LEU A 108 -17.20 -7.56 12.72
C LEU A 108 -17.76 -8.98 12.93
N TYR A 109 -16.90 -9.98 12.88
CA TYR A 109 -17.26 -11.39 13.09
C TYR A 109 -17.15 -11.84 14.55
N ASP A 110 -17.50 -10.94 15.47
CA ASP A 110 -17.52 -11.17 16.92
C ASP A 110 -16.26 -11.90 17.43
N ARG A 111 -15.09 -11.51 16.91
CA ARG A 111 -13.79 -12.09 17.30
C ARG A 111 -13.66 -13.60 17.05
N SER A 112 -14.46 -14.18 16.16
CA SER A 112 -14.35 -15.59 15.80
C SER A 112 -12.95 -15.89 15.27
N ARG A 113 -12.19 -16.66 16.05
CA ARG A 113 -10.78 -16.99 15.75
C ARG A 113 -10.63 -17.72 14.42
N LEU A 114 -11.63 -18.51 14.03
CA LEU A 114 -11.62 -19.29 12.79
C LEU A 114 -11.48 -18.39 11.57
N ILE A 115 -12.26 -17.30 11.50
CA ILE A 115 -12.22 -16.37 10.36
C ILE A 115 -10.93 -15.57 10.37
N GLY A 116 -10.46 -15.15 11.55
CA GLY A 116 -9.16 -14.50 11.69
C GLY A 116 -8.01 -15.38 11.19
N VAL A 117 -7.99 -16.67 11.57
CA VAL A 117 -6.98 -17.63 11.13
C VAL A 117 -7.09 -17.88 9.62
N PHE A 118 -8.30 -18.01 9.08
CA PHE A 118 -8.52 -18.16 7.64
C PHE A 118 -7.94 -16.97 6.85
N LEU A 119 -8.26 -15.74 7.24
CA LEU A 119 -7.74 -14.53 6.60
C LEU A 119 -6.23 -14.40 6.73
N LEU A 120 -5.68 -14.70 7.91
CA LEU A 120 -4.24 -14.69 8.13
C LEU A 120 -3.53 -15.74 7.26
N SER A 121 -4.13 -16.93 7.12
CA SER A 121 -3.58 -17.99 6.28
C SER A 121 -3.52 -17.58 4.80
N LEU A 122 -4.54 -16.88 4.29
CA LEU A 122 -4.52 -16.34 2.93
C LEU A 122 -3.37 -15.35 2.72
N LEU A 123 -3.12 -14.48 3.70
CA LEU A 123 -2.01 -13.52 3.66
C LEU A 123 -0.65 -14.22 3.70
N VAL A 124 -0.50 -15.24 4.55
CA VAL A 124 0.74 -16.06 4.60
C VAL A 124 0.95 -16.79 3.28
N ILE A 125 -0.08 -17.42 2.72
CA ILE A 125 -0.01 -18.10 1.42
C ILE A 125 0.44 -17.13 0.32
N ARG A 126 -0.11 -15.90 0.29
CA ARG A 126 0.32 -14.86 -0.65
C ARG A 126 1.80 -14.54 -0.52
N ILE A 127 2.28 -14.33 0.71
CA ILE A 127 3.69 -14.01 0.97
C ILE A 127 4.59 -15.17 0.54
N VAL A 128 4.23 -16.41 0.90
CA VAL A 128 5.00 -17.60 0.54
C VAL A 128 5.06 -17.78 -0.98
N LEU A 129 3.93 -17.62 -1.69
CA LEU A 129 3.90 -17.68 -3.15
C LEU A 129 4.77 -16.59 -3.79
N SER A 130 4.69 -15.36 -3.28
CA SER A 130 5.50 -14.24 -3.76
C SER A 130 7.00 -14.49 -3.55
N LEU A 131 7.39 -14.96 -2.37
CA LEU A 131 8.78 -15.32 -2.06
C LEU A 131 9.25 -16.52 -2.87
N TYR A 132 8.39 -17.52 -3.07
CA TYR A 132 8.72 -18.71 -3.86
C TYR A 132 9.04 -18.34 -5.30
N HIS A 133 8.18 -17.56 -5.96
CA HIS A 133 8.44 -17.06 -7.31
C HIS A 133 9.72 -16.21 -7.37
N THR A 134 9.92 -15.33 -6.40
CA THR A 134 11.14 -14.50 -6.32
C THR A 134 12.40 -15.33 -6.03
N SER A 135 12.27 -16.47 -5.35
CA SER A 135 13.40 -17.36 -5.04
C SER A 135 13.77 -18.27 -6.22
N GLN A 136 12.76 -18.66 -7.01
CA GLN A 136 12.94 -19.51 -8.18
C GLN A 136 13.62 -18.74 -9.31
N ASP A 137 13.26 -17.47 -9.47
CA ASP A 137 13.96 -16.53 -10.33
C ASP A 137 15.10 -15.88 -9.54
N ASN A 138 16.30 -16.49 -9.53
CA ASN A 138 17.53 -16.04 -8.86
C ASN A 138 17.47 -14.61 -8.24
N PRO A 139 17.56 -14.45 -6.90
CA PRO A 139 17.22 -13.22 -6.16
C PRO A 139 18.08 -11.98 -6.47
N LEU A 140 19.06 -12.09 -7.37
CA LEU A 140 19.96 -11.01 -7.80
C LEU A 140 19.85 -10.66 -9.28
N ARG A 141 19.13 -11.44 -10.10
CA ARG A 141 18.82 -11.06 -11.48
C ARG A 141 17.54 -10.27 -11.49
N PHE A 142 17.68 -8.97 -11.23
CA PHE A 142 16.76 -8.02 -11.87
C PHE A 142 16.75 -8.34 -13.36
N PRO A 143 15.57 -8.32 -14.03
CA PRO A 143 15.52 -8.61 -15.45
C PRO A 143 16.56 -7.73 -16.14
N GLU A 144 17.52 -8.36 -16.81
CA GLU A 144 18.71 -7.72 -17.38
C GLU A 144 18.35 -6.68 -18.47
N GLU A 145 17.05 -6.54 -18.77
CA GLU A 145 16.49 -5.67 -19.79
C GLU A 145 15.57 -4.56 -19.26
N VAL A 146 15.61 -4.21 -17.96
CA VAL A 146 14.90 -2.99 -17.54
C VAL A 146 15.67 -1.77 -18.04
N LYS A 147 15.37 -1.37 -19.28
CA LYS A 147 15.87 -0.13 -19.86
C LYS A 147 15.25 1.03 -19.10
N PHE A 148 16.05 1.70 -18.29
CA PHE A 148 15.64 2.94 -17.65
C PHE A 148 15.80 4.10 -18.62
N THR A 149 14.76 4.90 -18.79
CA THR A 149 14.86 6.14 -19.56
C THR A 149 15.82 7.08 -18.84
N ASN A 150 16.96 7.36 -19.51
CA ASN A 150 18.22 7.97 -19.01
C ASN A 150 18.12 9.25 -18.14
N HIS A 151 16.93 9.85 -18.00
CA HIS A 151 16.73 11.07 -17.20
C HIS A 151 15.71 10.96 -16.07
N TYR A 152 14.87 9.91 -16.01
CA TYR A 152 13.70 9.94 -15.11
C TYR A 152 13.52 8.72 -14.21
N CYS A 153 14.39 7.71 -14.29
CA CYS A 153 14.28 6.51 -13.47
C CYS A 153 12.86 5.92 -13.40
N ILE A 154 12.21 5.94 -14.57
CA ILE A 154 10.94 5.29 -14.79
C ILE A 154 11.28 3.93 -15.38
N ALA A 155 10.90 2.87 -14.69
CA ALA A 155 10.94 1.53 -15.25
C ALA A 155 9.82 1.43 -16.29
N GLU A 156 10.18 1.35 -17.57
CA GLU A 156 9.21 0.94 -18.59
C GLU A 156 8.97 -0.56 -18.43
N ILE A 157 7.90 -0.90 -17.72
CA ILE A 157 7.46 -2.29 -17.58
C ILE A 157 6.79 -2.65 -18.92
N SER A 158 7.56 -3.23 -19.83
CA SER A 158 6.99 -3.80 -21.05
C SER A 158 6.22 -5.06 -20.67
N PHE A 159 4.89 -4.96 -20.61
CA PHE A 159 3.97 -6.09 -20.37
C PHE A 159 3.98 -7.14 -21.48
N LYS A 160 4.86 -7.01 -22.49
CA LYS A 160 4.62 -7.60 -23.80
C LYS A 160 5.02 -9.07 -23.93
N ASP A 161 5.89 -9.63 -23.09
CA ASP A 161 6.39 -10.99 -23.36
C ASP A 161 6.52 -11.85 -22.09
N ALA A 162 6.07 -13.10 -22.24
CA ALA A 162 6.15 -14.28 -21.35
C ALA A 162 5.05 -14.50 -20.28
N PRO A 163 4.32 -15.65 -20.33
CA PRO A 163 3.40 -16.12 -19.29
C PRO A 163 4.09 -16.60 -17.99
N GLY A 164 5.20 -16.00 -17.62
CA GLY A 164 5.99 -16.33 -16.42
C GLY A 164 6.43 -15.12 -15.61
N ASN A 165 5.96 -13.91 -15.93
CA ASN A 165 6.40 -12.71 -15.23
C ASN A 165 5.99 -12.72 -13.75
N PRO A 166 6.94 -12.67 -12.80
CA PRO A 166 6.65 -12.73 -11.37
C PRO A 166 5.78 -11.56 -10.89
N LEU A 167 5.86 -10.41 -11.59
CA LEU A 167 5.02 -9.24 -11.35
C LEU A 167 3.53 -9.52 -11.61
N LEU A 168 3.19 -10.31 -12.64
CA LEU A 168 1.79 -10.64 -12.91
C LEU A 168 1.21 -11.50 -11.80
N VAL A 169 1.97 -12.51 -11.33
CA VAL A 169 1.54 -13.36 -10.21
C VAL A 169 1.31 -12.52 -8.95
N PHE A 170 2.19 -11.55 -8.68
CA PHE A 170 2.02 -10.62 -7.56
C PHE A 170 0.74 -9.77 -7.71
N ILE A 171 0.51 -9.16 -8.88
CA ILE A 171 -0.67 -8.33 -9.15
C ILE A 171 -1.96 -9.15 -9.03
N TYR A 172 -2.02 -10.34 -9.65
CA TYR A 172 -3.19 -11.20 -9.55
C TYR A 172 -3.43 -11.70 -8.12
N GLY A 173 -2.37 -12.08 -7.41
CA GLY A 173 -2.45 -12.48 -6.00
C GLY A 173 -3.03 -11.37 -5.13
N GLU A 174 -2.57 -10.14 -5.34
CA GLU A 174 -3.06 -8.95 -4.64
C GLU A 174 -4.55 -8.73 -4.92
N LEU A 175 -4.95 -8.70 -6.20
CA LEU A 175 -6.36 -8.52 -6.60
C LEU A 175 -7.28 -9.61 -6.04
N ILE A 176 -6.82 -10.87 -6.04
CA ILE A 176 -7.59 -11.98 -5.47
C ILE A 176 -7.74 -11.80 -3.97
N THR A 177 -6.67 -11.51 -3.23
CA THR A 177 -6.76 -11.30 -1.78
C THR A 177 -7.66 -10.13 -1.41
N GLN A 178 -7.51 -8.99 -2.09
CA GLN A 178 -8.35 -7.82 -1.86
C GLN A 178 -9.81 -8.08 -2.20
N SER A 179 -10.10 -8.76 -3.31
CA SER A 179 -11.47 -9.09 -3.71
C SER A 179 -12.15 -10.04 -2.71
N VAL A 180 -11.44 -11.04 -2.20
CA VAL A 180 -11.96 -11.95 -1.16
C VAL A 180 -12.27 -11.20 0.13
N ILE A 181 -11.36 -10.34 0.58
CA ILE A 181 -11.55 -9.54 1.80
C ILE A 181 -12.75 -8.61 1.65
N ILE A 182 -12.85 -7.89 0.52
CA ILE A 182 -13.96 -6.98 0.24
C ILE A 182 -15.28 -7.76 0.13
N ALA A 183 -15.29 -8.92 -0.54
CA ALA A 183 -16.48 -9.75 -0.67
C ALA A 183 -16.98 -10.27 0.69
N LEU A 184 -16.06 -10.69 1.58
CA LEU A 184 -16.40 -11.10 2.94
C LEU A 184 -16.95 -9.93 3.77
N ALA A 185 -16.32 -8.75 3.67
CA ALA A 185 -16.81 -7.54 4.31
C ALA A 185 -18.22 -7.19 3.80
N MET A 186 -18.43 -7.14 2.48
CA MET A 186 -19.73 -6.85 1.88
C MET A 186 -20.80 -7.88 2.27
N LYS A 187 -20.50 -9.18 2.20
CA LYS A 187 -21.44 -10.24 2.57
C LYS A 187 -21.94 -10.07 4.01
N ARG A 188 -21.02 -9.79 4.94
CA ARG A 188 -21.39 -9.58 6.35
C ARG A 188 -22.12 -8.28 6.56
N THR A 189 -21.67 -7.20 5.94
CA THR A 189 -22.35 -5.91 5.98
C THR A 189 -23.77 -6.01 5.44
N VAL A 190 -24.01 -6.71 4.33
CA VAL A 190 -25.35 -6.96 3.78
C VAL A 190 -26.19 -7.82 4.72
N TRP A 191 -25.61 -8.83 5.38
CA TRP A 191 -26.32 -9.63 6.38
C TRP A 191 -26.76 -8.78 7.58
N ASP A 192 -25.86 -7.96 8.12
CA ASP A 192 -26.18 -7.04 9.23
C ASP A 192 -27.18 -5.97 8.81
N LEU A 193 -27.07 -5.44 7.58
CA LEU A 193 -28.01 -4.46 7.02
C LEU A 193 -29.41 -5.02 6.81
N ARG A 194 -29.51 -6.32 6.51
CA ARG A 194 -30.78 -7.02 6.47
C ARG A 194 -31.45 -7.02 7.85
N GLN A 195 -30.68 -6.80 8.91
CA GLN A 195 -31.12 -6.81 10.30
C GLN A 195 -31.22 -5.41 10.91
N TYR A 196 -30.42 -4.42 10.47
CA TYR A 196 -30.40 -3.03 10.97
C TYR A 196 -30.07 -2.00 9.86
N SER A 197 -30.98 -1.02 9.69
CA SER A 197 -31.08 0.00 8.64
C SER A 197 -29.83 0.86 8.29
N TYR A 198 -29.62 1.06 6.97
CA TYR A 198 -28.96 2.11 6.14
C TYR A 198 -27.72 2.96 6.57
N SER A 199 -27.32 3.11 7.84
CA SER A 199 -26.29 4.13 8.19
C SER A 199 -24.83 3.71 7.94
N LEU A 200 -24.52 2.40 7.95
CA LEU A 200 -23.15 1.88 7.89
C LEU A 200 -22.53 1.89 6.48
N PHE A 201 -23.35 1.89 5.42
CA PHE A 201 -22.85 1.88 4.03
C PHE A 201 -22.08 3.16 3.67
N SER A 202 -22.49 4.30 4.24
CA SER A 202 -21.89 5.61 3.96
C SER A 202 -20.44 5.68 4.43
N VAL A 203 -20.14 5.10 5.59
CA VAL A 203 -18.78 5.16 6.18
C VAL A 203 -17.84 4.18 5.48
N LEU A 204 -18.30 2.97 5.17
CA LEU A 204 -17.45 1.94 4.55
C LEU A 204 -17.15 2.25 3.08
N ASN A 205 -18.12 2.76 2.33
CA ASN A 205 -17.94 3.14 0.93
C ASN A 205 -17.04 4.39 0.79
N ARG A 206 -17.05 5.29 1.78
CA ARG A 206 -16.19 6.47 1.78
C ARG A 206 -14.71 6.11 2.00
N ASP A 207 -14.41 5.23 2.94
CA ASP A 207 -13.01 4.94 3.29
C ASP A 207 -12.38 3.88 2.38
N GLY A 208 -13.13 2.87 1.93
CA GLY A 208 -12.59 1.79 1.09
C GLY A 208 -12.33 2.22 -0.36
N LEU A 209 -13.20 3.06 -0.91
CA LEU A 209 -13.16 3.44 -2.33
C LEU A 209 -12.08 4.52 -2.59
N VAL A 210 -11.84 5.40 -1.62
CA VAL A 210 -10.74 6.39 -1.69
C VAL A 210 -9.38 5.72 -1.71
N VAL A 211 -9.18 4.67 -0.88
CA VAL A 211 -7.92 3.92 -0.83
C VAL A 211 -7.67 3.15 -2.12
N PHE A 212 -8.71 2.52 -2.69
CA PHE A 212 -8.60 1.78 -3.94
C PHE A 212 -8.30 2.70 -5.14
N CYS A 213 -8.93 3.88 -5.18
CA CYS A 213 -8.66 4.89 -6.20
C CYS A 213 -7.25 5.51 -6.07
N ALA A 214 -6.77 5.76 -4.84
CA ALA A 214 -5.44 6.28 -4.59
C ALA A 214 -4.33 5.29 -5.00
N TRP A 215 -4.51 4.00 -4.72
CA TRP A 215 -3.56 2.96 -5.12
C TRP A 215 -3.50 2.79 -6.64
N ARG A 216 -4.65 2.74 -7.32
CA ARG A 216 -4.72 2.64 -8.78
C ARG A 216 -4.07 3.84 -9.48
N TRP A 217 -4.18 5.03 -8.88
CA TRP A 217 -3.48 6.22 -9.35
C TRP A 217 -1.96 6.14 -9.16
N LEU A 218 -1.49 5.58 -8.05
CA LEU A 218 -0.06 5.42 -7.75
C LEU A 218 0.64 4.41 -8.68
N GLN A 219 -0.13 3.51 -9.28
CA GLN A 219 0.37 2.47 -10.19
C GLN A 219 0.32 2.89 -11.68
N GLN A 220 -0.42 3.96 -11.98
CA GLN A 220 -0.51 4.57 -13.32
C GLN A 220 0.37 5.82 -13.48
N ALA A 221 0.97 6.32 -12.39
CA ALA A 221 1.85 7.50 -12.35
C ALA A 221 3.33 7.12 -12.13
#